data_AF-A0A3P7IRF5-F1
#
_entry.id   AF-A0A3P7IRF5-F1
#
_cell.length_a   1.000
_cell.length_b   1.000
_cell.length_c   1.000
_cell.angle_alpha   90.00
_cell.angle_beta   90.00
_cell.angle_gamma   90.00
#
_symmetry.space_group_name_H-M   'P 1'
#
loop_
_entity.id
_entity.type
_entity.pdbx_description
1 polymer ?
#
loop_
_entity_poly.entity_id
_entity_poly.type
_entity_poly.pdbx_seq_one_letter_code
_entity_poly.pdbx_strand_id
1 'polypeptide(L)'
;MALHSKIRVPYIHIGADEVYIMGQCEADRKILPIKYGNDKKRLVFDYVKTVAENITQKYPKTQVLMWYDEFKNANHTLIKEYGLDRLVTPVVWKYTAELDKDLPTSMWEELARSFSSVWGGSAFKGADGPNRYWNRIKPYIQNNKQW
;
A
#
# COMPACT_ATOMS: atom_id res chain seq x y z
N MET A 1 -15.61 -23.42 -11.69
CA MET A 1 -14.91 -23.90 -10.46
C MET A 1 -14.00 -22.78 -9.97
N ALA A 2 -13.91 -22.51 -8.66
CA ALA A 2 -13.04 -21.45 -8.14
C ALA A 2 -11.61 -21.96 -7.91
N LEU A 3 -10.63 -21.30 -8.51
CA LEU A 3 -9.21 -21.61 -8.35
C LEU A 3 -8.77 -21.42 -6.88
N HIS A 4 -7.84 -22.25 -6.40
CA HIS A 4 -7.32 -22.26 -5.03
C HIS A 4 -8.36 -22.36 -3.89
N SER A 5 -9.61 -22.72 -4.17
CA SER A 5 -10.74 -22.74 -3.21
C SER A 5 -10.57 -23.64 -1.97
N LYS A 6 -9.57 -24.52 -1.93
CA LYS A 6 -9.19 -25.31 -0.74
C LYS A 6 -8.10 -24.66 0.13
N ILE A 7 -7.46 -23.58 -0.34
CA ILE A 7 -6.39 -22.88 0.37
C ILE A 7 -7.01 -21.73 1.16
N ARG A 8 -6.84 -21.75 2.50
CA ARG A 8 -7.15 -20.59 3.33
C ARG A 8 -6.06 -19.54 3.14
N VAL A 9 -6.42 -18.39 2.57
CA VAL A 9 -5.54 -17.24 2.36
C VAL A 9 -5.82 -16.21 3.47
N PRO A 10 -5.02 -16.14 4.55
CA PRO A 10 -5.26 -15.19 5.65
C PRO A 10 -4.88 -13.75 5.30
N TYR A 11 -3.96 -13.55 4.35
CA TYR A 11 -3.49 -12.25 3.88
C TYR A 11 -3.48 -12.22 2.36
N ILE A 12 -3.89 -11.10 1.76
CA ILE A 12 -3.74 -10.86 0.31
C ILE A 12 -3.15 -9.46 0.09
N HIS A 13 -2.05 -9.38 -0.66
CA HIS A 13 -1.45 -8.10 -1.03
C HIS A 13 -2.03 -7.62 -2.37
N ILE A 14 -2.62 -6.41 -2.39
CA ILE A 14 -3.25 -5.84 -3.60
C ILE A 14 -2.31 -4.94 -4.41
N GLY A 15 -1.11 -4.65 -3.91
CA GLY A 15 -0.16 -3.74 -4.54
C GLY A 15 -0.55 -2.29 -4.29
N ALA A 16 -0.96 -1.59 -5.35
CA ALA A 16 -1.29 -0.16 -5.38
C ALA A 16 -0.13 0.76 -4.95
N ASP A 17 1.07 0.39 -5.41
CA ASP A 17 2.30 1.17 -5.45
C ASP A 17 2.37 2.09 -6.68
N GLU A 18 3.19 3.14 -6.56
CA GLU A 18 3.70 3.98 -7.66
C GLU A 18 2.65 4.47 -8.70
N VAL A 19 1.47 4.92 -8.25
CA VAL A 19 0.34 5.26 -9.13
C VAL A 19 0.51 6.66 -9.78
N TYR A 20 1.52 6.83 -10.63
CA TYR A 20 1.90 8.14 -11.19
C TYR A 20 0.84 8.83 -12.07
N ILE A 21 -0.01 8.07 -12.78
CA ILE A 21 -0.89 8.59 -13.84
C ILE A 21 -2.36 8.39 -13.44
N MET A 22 -2.88 9.36 -12.68
CA MET A 22 -4.25 9.35 -12.13
C MET A 22 -5.04 10.56 -12.59
N GLY A 23 -6.37 10.42 -12.71
CA GLY A 23 -7.23 11.54 -13.09
C GLY A 23 -7.10 11.93 -14.57
N GLN A 24 -6.62 11.02 -15.42
CA GLN A 24 -6.19 11.33 -16.79
C GLN A 24 -7.00 10.62 -17.87
N CYS A 25 -7.58 9.45 -17.60
CA CYS A 25 -8.42 8.76 -18.60
C CYS A 25 -9.79 9.44 -18.74
N GLU A 26 -10.53 9.11 -19.80
CA GLU A 26 -11.83 9.74 -20.07
C GLU A 26 -12.86 9.49 -18.95
N ALA A 27 -12.84 8.29 -18.36
CA ALA A 27 -13.71 7.95 -17.23
C ALA A 27 -13.37 8.78 -15.98
N ASP A 28 -12.07 8.91 -15.64
CA ASP A 28 -11.62 9.77 -14.53
C ASP A 28 -12.07 11.21 -14.74
N ARG A 29 -11.81 11.78 -15.92
CA ARG A 29 -12.11 13.19 -16.23
C ARG A 29 -13.59 13.52 -16.07
N LYS A 30 -14.49 12.56 -16.28
CA LYS A 30 -15.93 12.70 -16.07
C LYS A 30 -16.31 12.64 -14.58
N ILE A 31 -15.70 11.73 -13.81
CA ILE A 31 -16.12 11.48 -12.41
C ILE A 31 -15.39 12.34 -11.38
N LEU A 32 -14.14 12.75 -11.65
CA LEU A 32 -13.27 13.48 -10.70
C LEU A 32 -13.86 14.82 -10.24
N PRO A 33 -14.43 15.68 -11.13
CA PRO A 33 -15.04 16.94 -10.68
C PRO A 33 -16.33 16.71 -9.89
N ILE A 34 -17.08 15.66 -10.22
CA ILE A 34 -18.46 15.44 -9.74
C ILE A 34 -18.48 14.69 -8.41
N LYS A 35 -17.74 13.58 -8.28
CA LYS A 35 -17.74 12.71 -7.09
C LYS A 35 -16.60 13.03 -6.11
N TYR A 36 -15.49 13.58 -6.59
CA TYR A 36 -14.25 13.70 -5.81
C TYR A 36 -13.73 15.14 -5.67
N GLY A 37 -14.44 16.15 -6.17
CA GLY A 37 -14.04 17.56 -6.03
C GLY A 37 -12.69 17.91 -6.68
N ASN A 38 -12.31 17.17 -7.73
CA ASN A 38 -10.99 17.18 -8.38
C ASN A 38 -9.82 16.60 -7.56
N ASP A 39 -10.06 16.02 -6.38
CA ASP A 39 -9.04 15.33 -5.59
C ASP A 39 -8.76 13.92 -6.15
N LYS A 40 -7.50 13.68 -6.56
CA LYS A 40 -7.06 12.39 -7.09
C LYS A 40 -6.84 11.33 -6.01
N LYS A 41 -6.50 11.72 -4.77
CA LYS A 41 -6.33 10.78 -3.65
C LYS A 41 -7.69 10.22 -3.22
N ARG A 42 -8.77 11.01 -3.31
CA ARG A 42 -10.16 10.53 -3.17
C ARG A 42 -10.54 9.46 -4.19
N LEU A 43 -10.14 9.61 -5.45
CA LEU A 43 -10.33 8.59 -6.50
C LEU A 43 -9.60 7.27 -6.15
N VAL A 44 -8.34 7.35 -5.72
CA VAL A 44 -7.57 6.16 -5.26
C VAL A 44 -8.24 5.51 -4.07
N PHE A 45 -8.60 6.29 -3.05
CA PHE A 45 -9.11 5.74 -1.80
C PHE A 45 -10.48 5.07 -1.99
N ASP A 46 -11.32 5.59 -2.88
CA ASP A 46 -12.57 4.93 -3.28
C ASP A 46 -12.34 3.62 -4.05
N TYR A 47 -11.33 3.57 -4.92
CA TYR A 47 -10.94 2.35 -5.64
C TYR A 47 -10.37 1.28 -4.69
N VAL A 48 -9.39 1.65 -3.84
CA VAL A 48 -8.79 0.76 -2.82
C VAL A 48 -9.86 0.24 -1.87
N LYS A 49 -10.74 1.11 -1.38
CA LYS A 49 -11.91 0.73 -0.56
C LYS A 49 -12.76 -0.30 -1.29
N THR A 50 -13.15 -0.03 -2.55
CA THR A 50 -13.99 -0.91 -3.36
C THR A 50 -13.33 -2.28 -3.55
N VAL A 51 -12.03 -2.35 -3.79
CA VAL A 51 -11.28 -3.61 -3.90
C VAL A 51 -11.27 -4.36 -2.57
N ALA A 52 -10.94 -3.68 -1.46
CA ALA A 52 -10.86 -4.28 -0.14
C ALA A 52 -12.23 -4.76 0.38
N GLU A 53 -13.31 -3.99 0.16
CA GLU A 53 -14.68 -4.39 0.48
C GLU A 53 -15.12 -5.61 -0.34
N ASN A 54 -14.85 -5.67 -1.65
CA ASN A 54 -15.15 -6.85 -2.48
C ASN A 54 -14.39 -8.11 -2.02
N ILE A 55 -13.13 -7.98 -1.59
CA ILE A 55 -12.34 -9.08 -1.04
C ILE A 55 -12.92 -9.54 0.30
N THR A 56 -13.15 -8.62 1.24
CA THR A 56 -13.56 -8.94 2.62
C THR A 56 -15.02 -9.39 2.72
N GLN A 57 -15.93 -8.91 1.87
CA GLN A 57 -17.30 -9.45 1.76
C GLN A 57 -17.28 -10.94 1.37
N LYS A 58 -16.40 -11.32 0.43
CA LYS A 58 -16.29 -12.70 -0.05
C LYS A 58 -15.46 -13.60 0.88
N TYR A 59 -14.46 -13.02 1.55
CA TYR A 59 -13.55 -13.72 2.46
C TYR A 59 -13.38 -12.93 3.78
N PRO A 60 -14.36 -12.94 4.71
CA PRO A 60 -14.34 -12.12 5.94
C PRO A 60 -13.24 -12.46 6.97
N LYS A 61 -12.32 -13.37 6.63
CA LYS A 61 -11.18 -13.78 7.46
C LYS A 61 -9.84 -13.58 6.73
N THR A 62 -9.84 -12.78 5.67
CA THR A 62 -8.67 -12.41 4.88
C THR A 62 -8.39 -10.91 5.07
N GLN A 63 -7.22 -10.58 5.58
CA GLN A 63 -6.75 -9.21 5.78
C GLN A 63 -6.08 -8.71 4.49
N VAL A 64 -6.41 -7.49 4.07
CA VAL A 64 -5.87 -6.88 2.85
C VAL A 64 -4.62 -6.09 3.18
N LEU A 65 -3.53 -6.38 2.48
CA LEU A 65 -2.26 -5.67 2.57
C LEU A 65 -2.08 -4.78 1.33
N MET A 66 -1.52 -3.58 1.51
CA MET A 66 -1.33 -2.60 0.44
C MET A 66 -0.02 -1.84 0.68
N TRP A 67 0.71 -1.46 -0.37
CA TRP A 67 1.91 -0.64 -0.19
C TRP A 67 1.57 0.75 0.36
N TYR A 68 2.45 1.30 1.21
CA TYR A 68 2.19 2.55 1.92
C TYR A 68 2.20 3.82 1.06
N ASP A 69 2.56 3.73 -0.22
CA ASP A 69 2.83 4.87 -1.11
C ASP A 69 1.67 5.86 -1.21
N GLU A 70 0.46 5.38 -1.42
CA GLU A 70 -0.73 6.25 -1.52
C GLU A 70 -1.18 6.81 -0.16
N PHE A 71 -0.64 6.32 0.96
CA PHE A 71 -0.80 6.92 2.29
C PHE A 71 0.23 8.01 2.60
N LYS A 72 1.31 8.15 1.82
CA LYS A 72 2.27 9.26 1.96
C LYS A 72 1.53 10.60 1.85
N ASN A 73 1.75 11.47 2.85
CA ASN A 73 1.10 12.78 2.98
C ASN A 73 -0.44 12.75 2.93
N ALA A 74 -1.08 11.61 3.23
CA ALA A 74 -2.53 11.52 3.36
C ALA A 74 -2.97 12.01 4.75
N ASN A 75 -4.09 12.74 4.82
CA ASN A 75 -4.66 13.12 6.12
C ASN A 75 -5.36 11.91 6.76
N HIS A 76 -5.11 11.66 8.05
CA HIS A 76 -5.77 10.59 8.82
C HIS A 76 -7.30 10.69 8.76
N THR A 77 -7.87 11.90 8.65
CA THR A 77 -9.33 12.08 8.47
C THR A 77 -9.82 11.49 7.15
N LEU A 78 -9.06 11.66 6.06
CA LEU A 78 -9.37 11.13 4.73
C LEU A 78 -9.22 9.60 4.69
N ILE A 79 -8.18 9.05 5.33
CA ILE A 79 -7.98 7.60 5.47
C ILE A 79 -9.21 6.97 6.17
N LYS A 80 -9.68 7.60 7.25
CA LYS A 80 -10.84 7.15 8.04
C LYS A 80 -12.19 7.37 7.35
N GLU A 81 -12.33 8.43 6.56
CA GLU A 81 -13.53 8.71 5.75
C GLU A 81 -13.81 7.57 4.75
N TYR A 82 -12.77 7.10 4.05
CA TYR A 82 -12.86 5.94 3.16
C TYR A 82 -12.79 4.59 3.89
N GLY A 83 -12.56 4.59 5.21
CA GLY A 83 -12.48 3.40 6.04
C GLY A 83 -11.24 2.54 5.81
N LEU A 84 -10.19 3.12 5.24
CA LEU A 84 -8.95 2.40 4.94
C LEU A 84 -8.18 2.03 6.22
N ASP A 85 -8.41 2.80 7.30
CA ASP A 85 -7.96 2.54 8.69
C ASP A 85 -8.30 1.12 9.20
N ARG A 86 -9.39 0.54 8.69
CA ARG A 86 -9.89 -0.81 9.05
C ARG A 86 -9.93 -1.80 7.87
N LEU A 87 -9.93 -1.32 6.63
CA LEU A 87 -10.05 -2.17 5.44
C LEU A 87 -8.71 -2.72 4.93
N VAL A 88 -7.60 -2.00 5.16
CA VAL A 88 -6.26 -2.42 4.72
C VAL A 88 -5.22 -2.26 5.81
N THR A 89 -4.07 -2.93 5.64
CA THR A 89 -2.88 -2.78 6.48
C THR A 89 -1.72 -2.33 5.60
N PRO A 90 -1.15 -1.13 5.84
CA PRO A 90 -0.02 -0.65 5.06
C PRO A 90 1.21 -1.53 5.21
N VAL A 91 1.87 -1.81 4.10
CA VAL A 91 3.21 -2.37 4.03
C VAL A 91 4.16 -1.23 3.67
N VAL A 92 4.96 -0.80 4.63
CA VAL A 92 6.00 0.22 4.43
C VAL A 92 7.23 -0.47 3.86
N TRP A 93 7.80 0.05 2.79
CA TRP A 93 8.95 -0.58 2.13
C TRP A 93 10.03 0.43 1.78
N LYS A 94 11.28 -0.03 1.86
CA LYS A 94 12.47 0.67 1.37
C LYS A 94 13.64 -0.30 1.35
N TYR A 95 14.48 -0.19 0.32
CA TYR A 95 15.58 -1.12 0.05
C TYR A 95 16.98 -0.53 0.28
N THR A 96 17.07 0.66 0.86
CA THR A 96 18.33 1.30 1.27
C THR A 96 18.88 0.66 2.56
N ALA A 97 20.18 0.80 2.81
CA ALA A 97 20.84 0.21 3.99
C ALA A 97 20.78 1.10 5.25
N GLU A 98 20.14 2.27 5.15
CA GLU A 98 19.95 3.29 6.18
C GLU A 98 18.47 3.71 6.14
N LEU A 99 17.61 3.11 6.96
CA LEU A 99 16.15 3.33 6.82
C LEU A 99 15.70 4.70 7.31
N ASP A 100 16.22 5.18 8.44
CA ASP A 100 15.79 6.43 9.11
C ASP A 100 15.87 7.67 8.21
N LYS A 101 16.78 7.64 7.23
CA LYS A 101 17.01 8.67 6.22
C LYS A 101 15.89 8.77 5.19
N ASP A 102 15.22 7.67 4.91
CA ASP A 102 14.15 7.53 3.92
C ASP A 102 12.76 7.38 4.57
N LEU A 103 12.71 6.90 5.81
CA LEU A 103 11.54 6.57 6.60
C LEU A 103 11.58 7.30 7.96
N PRO A 104 11.46 8.64 7.98
CA PRO A 104 11.66 9.45 9.18
C PRO A 104 10.57 9.22 10.24
N THR A 105 10.89 9.47 11.52
CA THR A 105 10.00 9.27 12.68
C THR A 105 8.59 9.85 12.50
N SER A 106 8.48 11.05 11.92
CA SER A 106 7.18 11.70 11.67
C SER A 106 6.27 10.90 10.73
N MET A 107 6.82 10.16 9.76
CA MET A 107 6.05 9.30 8.86
C MET A 107 5.48 8.08 9.61
N TRP A 108 6.25 7.52 10.55
CA TRP A 108 5.77 6.48 11.46
C TRP A 108 4.69 6.99 12.42
N GLU A 109 4.81 8.23 12.90
CA GLU A 109 3.76 8.86 13.72
C GLU A 109 2.45 9.03 12.97
N GLU A 110 2.44 9.56 11.74
CA GLU A 110 1.20 9.69 10.96
C GLU A 110 0.56 8.34 10.63
N LEU A 111 1.37 7.30 10.37
CA LEU A 111 0.89 5.93 10.22
C LEU A 111 0.27 5.40 11.52
N ALA A 112 0.93 5.58 12.67
CA ALA A 112 0.42 5.13 13.97
C ALA A 112 -0.85 5.87 14.44
N ARG A 113 -1.06 7.13 13.99
CA ARG A 113 -2.32 7.88 14.18
C ARG A 113 -3.46 7.36 13.29
N SER A 114 -3.15 6.66 12.21
CA SER A 114 -4.10 6.26 11.16
C SER A 114 -4.41 4.76 11.13
N PHE A 115 -3.49 3.91 11.55
CA PHE A 115 -3.57 2.45 11.46
C PHE A 115 -3.11 1.79 12.77
N SER A 116 -3.81 0.74 13.19
CA SER A 116 -3.47 -0.05 14.40
C SER A 116 -2.25 -0.96 14.24
N SER A 117 -1.84 -1.23 13.00
CA SER A 117 -0.64 -2.00 12.66
C SER A 117 -0.17 -1.66 11.25
N VAL A 118 1.12 -1.88 10.99
CA VAL A 118 1.77 -1.79 9.68
C VAL A 118 2.76 -2.94 9.54
N TRP A 119 3.11 -3.31 8.31
CA TRP A 119 4.08 -4.37 8.00
C TRP A 119 5.35 -3.77 7.37
N GLY A 120 6.50 -4.43 7.57
CA GLY A 120 7.76 -4.08 6.92
C GLY A 120 8.01 -4.87 5.64
N GLY A 121 8.30 -4.18 4.54
CA GLY A 121 8.70 -4.73 3.25
C GLY A 121 10.20 -4.61 3.04
N SER A 122 10.96 -5.62 3.49
CA SER A 122 12.41 -5.64 3.38
C SER A 122 12.92 -6.03 1.98
N ALA A 123 14.18 -5.70 1.70
CA ALA A 123 14.83 -5.96 0.43
C ALA A 123 15.12 -7.46 0.24
N PHE A 124 14.63 -8.00 -0.87
CA PHE A 124 14.94 -9.35 -1.35
C PHE A 124 15.56 -9.29 -2.77
N LYS A 125 15.78 -10.46 -3.40
CA LYS A 125 16.36 -10.57 -4.76
C LYS A 125 15.72 -9.59 -5.76
N GLY A 126 16.55 -8.71 -6.35
CA GLY A 126 16.14 -7.71 -7.35
C GLY A 126 15.87 -6.32 -6.77
N ALA A 127 15.74 -6.18 -5.45
CA ALA A 127 15.43 -4.92 -4.76
C ALA A 127 16.61 -3.92 -4.70
N ASP A 128 17.52 -3.92 -5.69
CA ASP A 128 18.69 -3.04 -5.76
C ASP A 128 18.94 -2.43 -7.16
N GLY A 129 17.89 -2.45 -8.00
CA GLY A 129 17.79 -1.76 -9.30
C GLY A 129 17.03 -2.60 -10.34
N PRO A 130 16.28 -1.99 -11.28
CA PRO A 130 15.41 -2.73 -12.21
C PRO A 130 16.17 -3.68 -13.15
N ASN A 131 17.42 -3.35 -13.49
CA ASN A 131 18.27 -4.16 -14.39
C ASN A 131 19.26 -5.08 -13.64
N ARG A 132 18.94 -5.50 -12.41
CA ARG A 132 19.84 -6.33 -11.57
C ARG A 132 19.64 -7.83 -11.80
N TYR A 133 20.52 -8.42 -12.60
CA TYR A 133 20.69 -9.88 -12.67
C TYR A 133 21.57 -10.41 -11.44
N TRP A 134 22.62 -9.73 -10.90
CA TRP A 134 23.58 -10.18 -9.80
C TRP A 134 22.92 -9.95 -8.44
N ASN A 135 22.75 -10.99 -7.62
CA ASN A 135 22.30 -10.83 -6.23
C ASN A 135 23.38 -10.15 -5.36
N ARG A 136 23.16 -8.90 -4.93
CA ARG A 136 24.03 -8.23 -3.95
C ARG A 136 23.58 -8.53 -2.52
N ILE A 137 23.99 -9.69 -2.01
CA ILE A 137 23.58 -10.25 -0.70
C ILE A 137 23.83 -9.28 0.48
N LYS A 138 25.00 -8.62 0.53
CA LYS A 138 25.38 -7.74 1.67
C LYS A 138 24.38 -6.58 1.89
N PRO A 139 24.03 -5.76 0.89
CA PRO A 139 22.93 -4.79 0.98
C PRO A 139 21.61 -5.36 1.50
N TYR A 140 21.16 -6.51 1.00
CA TYR A 140 19.93 -7.14 1.47
C TYR A 140 20.01 -7.49 2.97
N ILE A 141 21.11 -8.10 3.43
CA ILE A 141 21.32 -8.43 4.86
C ILE A 141 21.38 -7.16 5.73
N GLN A 142 21.95 -6.06 5.24
CA GLN A 142 21.98 -4.80 5.99
C GLN A 142 20.59 -4.18 6.13
N ASN A 143 19.80 -4.17 5.05
CA ASN A 143 18.41 -3.71 5.07
C ASN A 143 17.51 -4.58 5.98
N ASN A 144 17.64 -5.91 5.92
CA ASN A 144 16.92 -6.86 6.80
C ASN A 144 17.41 -6.83 8.27
N LYS A 145 18.33 -5.93 8.64
CA LYS A 145 18.74 -5.63 10.03
C LYS A 145 18.33 -4.23 10.50
N GLN A 146 17.69 -3.46 9.61
CA GLN A 146 17.14 -2.14 9.90
C GLN A 146 15.61 -2.21 10.01
N TRP A 147 14.99 -3.14 9.28
CA TRP A 147 13.64 -3.65 9.49
C TRP A 147 13.54 -4.55 10.72
#